data_AF-A0A915A8X8-F1
#
_entry.id   AF-A0A915A8X8-F1
#
_cell.length_a   1.000
_cell.length_b   1.000
_cell.length_c   1.000
_cell.angle_alpha   90.00
_cell.angle_beta   90.00
_cell.angle_gamma   90.00
#
_symmetry.space_group_name_H-M   'P 1'
#
loop_
_entity.id
_entity.type
_entity.pdbx_description
1 polymer ?
#
loop_
_entity_poly.entity_id
_entity_poly.type
_entity_poly.pdbx_seq_one_letter_code
_entity_poly.pdbx_strand_id
1 'polypeptide(L)'
;MPPWYFYRKSDIVPDLVIIATPGYAIYTEDERKQIPRPSETIRHTGLSGYNNEYPDMLGLFLAFGPLFRSGMRKGPANLVDIYELMCSILRLDCPPSFGNLTNIDDVFVEDALPTMKTMLIEDDAHSVPSTHIYICFPVFLLLRIQYLFL
;
A
#
# COMPACT_ATOMS: atom_id res chain seq x y z
N MET A 1 -12.01 2.85 17.62
CA MET A 1 -10.55 2.73 17.43
C MET A 1 -9.97 4.12 17.22
N PRO A 2 -8.73 4.42 17.66
CA PRO A 2 -8.14 5.73 17.42
C PRO A 2 -8.02 6.06 15.93
N PRO A 3 -8.20 7.34 15.51
CA PRO A 3 -8.28 7.70 14.08
C PRO A 3 -7.04 7.34 13.25
N TRP A 4 -5.85 7.35 13.86
CA TRP A 4 -4.57 7.10 13.19
C TRP A 4 -4.33 5.65 12.77
N TYR A 5 -5.15 4.69 13.21
CA TYR A 5 -5.11 3.33 12.69
C TYR A 5 -5.70 3.21 11.28
N PHE A 6 -6.47 4.21 10.84
CA PHE A 6 -7.29 4.13 9.63
C PHE A 6 -8.22 2.90 9.58
N TYR A 7 -8.48 2.28 10.74
CA TYR A 7 -9.32 1.10 10.89
C TYR A 7 -10.73 1.51 11.30
N ARG A 8 -11.58 1.76 10.28
CA ARG A 8 -12.92 2.35 10.43
C ARG A 8 -14.02 1.31 10.21
N LYS A 9 -15.23 1.63 10.68
CA LYS A 9 -16.41 0.80 10.46
C LYS A 9 -16.62 0.57 8.95
N SER A 10 -16.74 -0.69 8.57
CA SER A 10 -17.01 -1.17 7.23
C SER A 10 -17.62 -2.57 7.33
N ASP A 11 -18.11 -3.13 6.24
CA ASP A 11 -18.74 -4.46 6.26
C ASP A 11 -17.76 -5.58 6.66
N ILE A 12 -16.45 -5.33 6.58
CA ILE A 12 -15.38 -6.28 6.95
C ILE A 12 -14.75 -6.00 8.31
N VAL A 13 -15.03 -4.83 8.91
CA VAL A 13 -14.52 -4.46 10.24
C VAL A 13 -15.66 -4.63 11.26
N PRO A 14 -15.53 -5.56 12.23
CA PRO A 14 -16.58 -5.82 13.21
C PRO A 14 -16.96 -4.59 14.04
N ASP A 15 -18.20 -4.57 14.54
CA ASP A 15 -18.68 -3.50 15.44
C ASP A 15 -17.89 -3.42 16.76
N LEU A 16 -17.38 -4.57 17.23
CA LEU A 16 -16.52 -4.67 18.41
C LEU A 16 -15.13 -5.13 18.00
N VAL A 17 -14.12 -4.31 18.28
CA VAL A 17 -12.71 -4.62 18.05
C VAL A 17 -11.96 -4.47 19.37
N ILE A 18 -11.17 -5.49 19.74
CA ILE A 18 -10.38 -5.51 20.96
C ILE A 18 -8.90 -5.47 20.56
N ILE A 19 -8.13 -4.56 21.15
CA ILE A 19 -6.68 -4.43 20.92
C ILE A 19 -5.96 -5.05 22.11
N ALA A 20 -5.14 -6.08 21.87
CA ALA A 20 -4.29 -6.68 22.89
C ALA A 20 -3.04 -5.81 23.15
N THR A 21 -2.51 -5.86 24.37
CA THR A 21 -1.17 -5.34 24.68
C THR A 21 -0.10 -6.35 24.25
N PRO A 22 1.10 -5.91 23.86
CA PRO A 22 2.20 -6.82 23.51
C PRO A 22 2.44 -7.88 24.60
N GLY A 23 2.65 -9.13 24.16
CA GLY A 23 2.80 -10.29 25.05
C GLY A 23 1.49 -11.01 25.40
N TYR A 24 0.34 -10.45 25.04
CA TYR A 24 -0.97 -11.08 25.21
C TYR A 24 -1.61 -11.44 23.87
N ALA A 25 -2.48 -12.44 23.88
CA ALA A 25 -3.36 -12.76 22.77
C ALA A 25 -4.77 -13.02 23.30
N ILE A 26 -5.78 -12.74 22.47
CA ILE A 26 -7.19 -12.84 22.82
C ILE A 26 -7.77 -14.05 22.10
N TYR A 27 -8.35 -14.97 22.89
CA TYR A 27 -8.97 -16.19 22.41
C TYR A 27 -10.42 -16.25 22.90
N THR A 28 -11.27 -16.90 22.11
CA THR A 28 -12.61 -17.29 22.55
C THR A 28 -12.52 -18.66 23.20
N GLU A 29 -13.31 -18.89 24.25
CA GLU A 29 -13.43 -20.21 24.89
C GLU A 29 -14.00 -21.26 23.91
N ASP A 30 -14.97 -20.87 23.08
CA ASP A 30 -15.51 -21.74 22.02
C ASP A 30 -14.62 -21.66 20.77
N GLU A 31 -13.65 -22.57 20.65
CA GLU A 31 -12.70 -22.64 19.54
C GLU A 31 -13.36 -22.72 18.16
N ARG A 32 -14.60 -23.23 18.07
CA ARG A 32 -15.34 -23.32 16.79
C ARG A 32 -15.66 -21.95 16.21
N LYS A 33 -15.68 -20.91 17.05
CA LYS A 33 -15.89 -19.50 16.67
C LYS A 33 -14.59 -18.77 16.34
N GLN A 34 -13.44 -19.40 16.56
CA GLN A 34 -12.14 -18.80 16.26
C GLN A 34 -11.70 -19.08 14.82
N ILE A 35 -11.19 -18.05 14.15
CA ILE A 35 -10.70 -18.13 12.78
C ILE A 35 -9.31 -17.48 12.71
N PRO A 36 -8.26 -18.20 12.24
CA PRO A 36 -8.26 -19.64 12.01
C PRO A 36 -8.42 -20.41 13.34
N ARG A 37 -8.95 -21.65 13.27
CA ARG A 37 -9.05 -22.50 14.46
C ARG A 37 -7.66 -22.77 15.04
N PRO A 38 -7.49 -22.79 16.37
CA PRO A 38 -6.22 -23.14 17.00
C PRO A 38 -5.75 -24.52 16.50
N SER A 39 -4.46 -24.63 16.22
CA SER A 39 -3.84 -25.92 15.91
C SER A 39 -3.30 -26.54 17.20
N GLU A 40 -3.62 -27.80 17.45
CA GLU A 40 -3.08 -28.54 18.60
C GLU A 40 -1.58 -28.84 18.46
N THR A 41 -1.05 -28.84 17.23
CA THR A 41 0.34 -29.22 16.93
C THR A 41 1.26 -28.03 16.70
N ILE A 42 0.71 -26.86 16.35
CA ILE A 42 1.48 -25.65 16.12
C ILE A 42 1.41 -24.76 17.37
N ARG A 43 2.55 -24.64 18.06
CA ARG A 43 2.73 -23.65 19.11
C ARG A 43 3.27 -22.36 18.52
N HIS A 44 2.49 -21.28 18.57
CA HIS A 44 2.94 -19.95 18.20
C HIS A 44 3.91 -19.41 19.26
N THR A 45 5.18 -19.30 18.91
CA THR A 45 6.23 -18.74 19.79
C THR A 45 6.38 -17.23 19.63
N GLY A 46 5.75 -16.65 18.61
CA GLY A 46 5.69 -15.21 18.37
C GLY A 46 4.29 -14.79 17.94
N LEU A 47 3.91 -13.58 18.32
CA LEU A 47 2.62 -12.96 18.03
C LEU A 47 2.86 -11.62 17.33
N SER A 48 1.93 -11.23 16.47
CA SER A 48 1.93 -9.94 15.76
C SER A 48 0.50 -9.41 15.63
N GLY A 49 0.35 -8.21 15.05
CA GLY A 49 -0.96 -7.56 14.89
C GLY A 49 -1.34 -6.60 16.02
N TYR A 50 -0.37 -6.23 16.86
CA TYR A 50 -0.50 -5.14 17.84
C TYR A 50 -0.50 -3.76 17.17
N ASN A 51 -0.47 -2.69 17.96
CA ASN A 51 -0.24 -1.33 17.46
C ASN A 51 0.99 -1.29 16.53
N ASN A 52 0.82 -0.77 15.32
CA ASN A 52 1.87 -0.66 14.31
C ASN A 52 2.96 0.37 14.66
N GLU A 53 2.76 1.19 15.69
CA GLU A 53 3.78 2.11 16.22
C GLU A 53 4.77 1.42 17.18
N TYR A 54 4.48 0.19 17.64
CA TYR A 54 5.41 -0.50 18.52
C TYR A 54 6.67 -0.94 17.77
N PRO A 55 7.87 -0.77 18.36
CA PRO A 55 9.13 -1.15 17.71
C PRO A 55 9.16 -2.59 17.21
N ASP A 56 8.57 -3.53 17.96
CA ASP A 56 8.54 -4.95 17.61
C ASP A 56 7.63 -5.26 16.40
N MET A 57 6.72 -4.33 16.04
CA MET A 57 5.82 -4.44 14.89
C MET A 57 6.38 -3.76 13.63
N LEU A 58 7.54 -3.09 13.74
CA LEU A 58 8.17 -2.44 12.59
C LEU A 58 8.81 -3.48 11.66
N GLY A 59 8.60 -3.29 10.35
CA GLY A 59 9.28 -4.04 9.32
C GLY A 59 10.68 -3.50 9.01
N LEU A 60 11.42 -4.22 8.16
CA LEU A 60 12.70 -3.79 7.61
C LEU A 60 12.51 -3.26 6.19
N PHE A 61 13.01 -2.04 5.94
CA PHE A 61 13.11 -1.47 4.60
C PHE A 61 14.59 -1.23 4.25
N LEU A 62 15.04 -1.85 3.15
CA LEU A 62 16.38 -1.69 2.59
C LEU A 62 16.26 -1.31 1.12
N ALA A 63 16.94 -0.24 0.73
CA ALA A 63 16.98 0.24 -0.64
C ALA A 63 18.43 0.36 -1.10
N PHE A 64 18.71 -0.13 -2.30
CA PHE A 64 20.03 -0.06 -2.91
C PHE A 64 19.89 0.16 -4.41
N GLY A 65 20.67 1.11 -4.94
CA GLY A 65 20.68 1.43 -6.36
C GLY A 65 21.16 2.86 -6.61
N PRO A 66 21.35 3.23 -7.89
CA PRO A 66 21.92 4.53 -8.27
C PRO A 66 21.04 5.73 -7.91
N LEU A 67 19.74 5.52 -7.70
CA LEU A 67 18.80 6.57 -7.31
C LEU A 67 18.83 6.85 -5.80
N PHE A 68 19.29 5.91 -4.98
CA PHE A 68 19.23 6.00 -3.52
C PHE A 68 20.53 6.54 -2.94
N ARG A 69 20.42 7.33 -1.87
CA ARG A 69 21.59 7.79 -1.09
C ARG A 69 22.30 6.60 -0.46
N SER A 70 23.61 6.51 -0.67
CA SER A 70 24.43 5.47 -0.06
C SER A 70 24.66 5.73 1.44
N GLY A 71 24.61 4.68 2.26
CA GLY A 71 24.89 4.76 3.70
C GLY A 71 23.86 5.52 4.53
N MET A 72 22.72 5.89 3.95
CA MET A 72 21.66 6.60 4.65
C MET A 72 20.93 5.67 5.63
N ARG A 73 20.63 6.21 6.82
CA ARG A 73 19.70 5.60 7.78
C ARG A 73 18.52 6.53 7.95
N LYS A 74 17.34 6.07 7.53
CA LYS A 74 16.07 6.77 7.72
C LYS A 74 15.36 6.22 8.96
N GLY A 75 14.55 7.06 9.60
CA GLY A 75 13.56 6.58 10.57
C GLY A 75 12.47 5.72 9.91
N PRO A 76 11.48 5.25 10.69
CA PRO A 76 10.35 4.49 10.17
C PRO A 76 9.61 5.25 9.06
N ALA A 77 9.09 4.50 8.10
CA ALA A 77 8.22 5.00 7.04
C ALA A 77 6.95 4.15 6.98
N ASN A 78 5.85 4.72 6.48
CA ASN A 78 4.63 3.95 6.31
C ASN A 78 4.72 3.11 5.05
N LEU A 79 4.19 1.88 5.11
CA LEU A 79 4.16 0.99 3.96
C LEU A 79 3.38 1.61 2.77
N VAL A 80 2.38 2.44 3.03
CA VAL A 80 1.62 3.14 1.99
C VAL A 80 2.49 4.12 1.18
N ASP A 81 3.50 4.74 1.80
CA ASP A 81 4.41 5.66 1.10
C ASP A 81 5.39 4.89 0.18
N ILE A 82 5.66 3.61 0.49
CA ILE A 82 6.53 2.75 -0.32
C ILE A 82 5.91 2.43 -1.67
N TYR A 83 4.58 2.37 -1.76
CA TYR A 83 3.89 2.18 -3.02
C TYR A 83 4.20 3.31 -4.02
N GLU A 84 4.03 4.56 -3.58
CA GLU A 84 4.36 5.76 -4.35
C GLU A 84 5.84 5.80 -4.74
N LEU A 85 6.72 5.40 -3.82
CA LEU A 85 8.16 5.26 -4.08
C LEU A 85 8.45 4.27 -5.22
N MET A 86 7.81 3.10 -5.20
CA MET A 86 7.98 2.08 -6.24
C MET A 86 7.46 2.56 -7.60
N CYS A 87 6.29 3.19 -7.65
CA CYS A 87 5.78 3.79 -8.89
C CYS A 87 6.77 4.78 -9.48
N SER A 88 7.30 5.68 -8.64
CA SER A 88 8.25 6.72 -9.06
C SER A 88 9.52 6.10 -9.67
N ILE A 89 10.09 5.08 -9.03
CA ILE A 89 11.30 4.40 -9.52
C ILE A 89 11.04 3.66 -10.84
N LEU A 90 9.88 3.01 -10.95
CA LEU A 90 9.49 2.22 -12.13
C LEU A 90 8.91 3.07 -13.26
N ARG A 91 8.66 4.37 -13.01
CA ARG A 91 8.00 5.29 -13.95
C ARG A 91 6.61 4.79 -14.36
N LEU A 92 5.83 4.38 -13.36
CA LEU A 92 4.45 3.96 -13.54
C LEU A 92 3.51 5.05 -13.08
N ASP A 93 2.43 5.26 -13.82
CA ASP A 93 1.26 6.01 -13.36
C ASP A 93 0.67 5.27 -12.16
N CYS A 94 0.53 5.99 -11.05
CA CYS A 94 0.26 5.44 -9.74
C CYS A 94 -1.23 5.67 -9.42
N PRO A 95 -2.06 4.61 -9.41
CA PRO A 95 -3.43 4.72 -8.95
C PRO A 95 -3.52 5.44 -7.60
N PRO A 96 -4.59 6.23 -7.36
CA PRO A 96 -4.75 6.99 -6.13
C PRO A 96 -4.54 6.11 -4.89
N SER A 97 -3.58 6.50 -4.05
CA SER A 97 -3.25 5.80 -2.82
C SER A 97 -3.32 6.75 -1.61
N PHE A 98 -3.22 6.19 -0.41
CA PHE A 98 -3.11 6.97 0.82
C PHE A 98 -1.66 7.32 1.18
N GLY A 99 -0.69 6.92 0.36
CA GLY A 99 0.71 7.26 0.51
C GLY A 99 1.03 8.63 -0.03
N ASN A 100 2.20 9.15 0.33
CA ASN A 100 2.73 10.37 -0.24
C ASN A 100 4.25 10.27 -0.39
N LEU A 101 4.75 10.42 -1.62
CA LEU A 101 6.19 10.34 -1.90
C LEU A 101 7.00 11.31 -1.06
N THR A 102 6.47 12.50 -0.74
CA THR A 102 7.19 13.51 0.07
C THR A 102 7.52 13.04 1.49
N ASN A 103 6.87 11.99 2.00
CA ASN A 103 7.20 11.38 3.29
C ASN A 103 8.50 10.55 3.24
N ILE A 104 8.93 10.15 2.03
CA ILE A 104 10.03 9.20 1.81
C ILE A 104 11.02 9.62 0.71
N ASP A 105 10.82 10.76 0.07
CA ASP A 105 11.67 11.22 -1.04
C ASP A 105 13.11 11.58 -0.63
N ASP A 106 13.35 11.78 0.66
CA ASP A 106 14.66 11.99 1.28
C ASP A 106 15.65 10.83 1.04
N VAL A 107 15.14 9.64 0.69
CA VAL A 107 15.96 8.47 0.33
C VAL A 107 16.71 8.64 -0.99
N PHE A 108 16.28 9.56 -1.85
CA PHE A 108 16.87 9.77 -3.17
C PHE A 108 18.06 10.73 -3.14
N VAL A 109 19.01 10.51 -4.05
CA VAL A 109 20.08 11.50 -4.34
C VAL A 109 19.49 12.78 -4.91
N GLU A 110 20.14 13.91 -4.70
CA GLU A 110 19.63 15.24 -5.09
C GLU A 110 19.31 15.32 -6.59
N ASP A 111 20.13 14.72 -7.44
CA ASP A 111 19.95 14.72 -8.90
C ASP A 111 18.73 13.90 -9.37
N ALA A 112 18.31 12.89 -8.59
CA ALA A 112 17.17 12.05 -8.92
C ALA A 112 15.83 12.70 -8.51
N LEU A 113 15.85 13.56 -7.49
CA LEU A 113 14.66 14.13 -6.86
C LEU A 113 13.77 14.95 -7.83
N PRO A 114 14.30 15.84 -8.68
CA PRO A 114 13.49 16.59 -9.64
C PRO A 114 12.78 15.66 -10.63
N THR A 115 13.51 14.66 -11.14
CA THR A 115 12.96 13.66 -12.07
C THR A 115 11.79 12.91 -11.45
N MET A 116 11.92 12.49 -10.18
CA MET A 116 10.86 11.75 -9.48
C MET A 116 9.64 12.63 -9.16
N LYS A 117 9.85 13.90 -8.81
CA LYS A 117 8.76 14.84 -8.46
C LYS A 117 7.99 15.35 -9.67
N THR A 118 8.66 15.63 -10.79
CA THR A 118 7.99 16.12 -12.00
C THR A 118 6.99 15.10 -12.54
N MET A 119 7.27 13.80 -12.44
CA MET A 119 6.34 12.75 -12.88
C MET A 119 5.03 12.76 -12.07
N LEU A 120 5.09 12.91 -10.73
CA LEU A 120 3.86 12.99 -9.91
C LEU A 120 3.01 14.24 -10.21
N ILE A 121 3.64 15.35 -10.58
CA ILE A 121 2.94 16.62 -10.86
C ILE A 121 2.29 16.60 -12.25
N GLU A 122 2.91 15.96 -13.24
CA GLU A 122 2.30 15.77 -14.56
C GLU A 122 1.04 14.88 -14.48
N ASP A 123 0.99 13.93 -13.54
CA ASP A 123 -0.16 13.05 -13.35
C ASP A 123 -1.36 13.74 -12.66
N ASP A 124 -1.13 14.66 -11.70
CA ASP A 124 -2.20 15.52 -11.14
C ASP A 124 -2.83 16.42 -12.23
N ALA A 125 -2.05 16.79 -13.26
CA ALA A 125 -2.51 17.53 -14.43
C ALA A 125 -3.09 16.63 -15.54
N HIS A 126 -2.93 15.31 -15.43
CA HIS A 126 -3.43 14.29 -16.35
C HIS A 126 -4.47 13.39 -15.70
N SER A 127 -5.38 13.97 -14.91
CA SER A 127 -6.73 13.42 -14.79
C SER A 127 -7.34 13.39 -16.21
N VAL A 128 -7.12 12.29 -16.93
CA VAL A 128 -7.69 12.07 -18.25
C VAL A 128 -9.19 12.27 -18.09
N PRO A 129 -9.80 13.28 -18.75
CA PRO A 129 -11.24 13.44 -18.66
C PRO A 129 -11.85 12.13 -19.14
N SER A 130 -12.78 11.57 -18.37
CA SER A 130 -13.35 10.24 -18.56
C SER A 130 -13.99 10.00 -19.94
N THR A 131 -13.94 11.00 -20.83
CA THR A 131 -14.43 11.01 -22.20
C THR A 131 -13.56 10.19 -23.18
N HIS A 132 -12.24 10.05 -22.98
CA HIS A 132 -11.40 9.32 -23.94
C HIS A 132 -11.63 7.79 -23.96
N ILE A 133 -12.00 7.21 -22.82
CA ILE A 133 -12.32 5.77 -22.71
C ILE A 133 -13.59 5.42 -23.50
N TYR A 134 -14.58 6.32 -23.54
CA TYR A 134 -15.82 6.11 -24.29
C TYR A 134 -15.66 6.23 -25.81
N ILE A 135 -14.56 6.82 -26.31
CA ILE A 135 -14.33 6.98 -27.76
C ILE A 135 -13.55 5.79 -28.32
N CYS A 136 -12.60 5.22 -27.56
CA CYS A 136 -11.81 4.09 -28.04
C CYS A 136 -12.59 2.76 -28.06
N PHE A 137 -13.51 2.55 -27.11
CA PHE A 137 -14.33 1.32 -27.06
C PHE A 137 -15.23 1.10 -28.30
N PRO A 138 -15.99 2.10 -28.78
CA PRO A 138 -16.82 1.92 -29.97
C PRO A 138 -15.99 1.82 -31.25
N VAL A 139 -14.84 2.51 -31.35
CA VAL A 139 -13.96 2.41 -32.53
C VAL A 139 -13.35 1.01 -32.63
N PHE A 140 -12.92 0.41 -31.52
CA PHE A 140 -12.42 -0.97 -31.51
C PHE A 140 -13.53 -2.00 -31.83
N LEU A 141 -14.75 -1.77 -31.36
CA LEU A 141 -15.90 -2.64 -31.66
C LEU A 141 -16.29 -2.54 -33.15
N LEU A 142 -16.32 -1.32 -33.72
CA LEU A 142 -16.63 -1.09 -35.12
C LEU A 142 -15.57 -1.69 -36.06
N LEU A 143 -14.29 -1.55 -35.72
CA LEU A 143 -13.20 -2.17 -36.46
C LEU A 143 -13.30 -3.70 -36.40
N ARG A 144 -13.60 -4.31 -35.24
CA ARG A 144 -13.80 -5.77 -35.16
C ARG A 144 -15.01 -6.26 -35.95
N ILE A 145 -16.09 -5.48 -36.06
CA ILE A 145 -17.27 -5.88 -36.85
C ILE A 145 -16.96 -5.79 -38.35
N GLN A 146 -16.18 -4.80 -38.80
CA GLN A 146 -15.76 -4.72 -40.21
C GLN A 146 -14.85 -5.88 -40.64
N TYR A 147 -14.02 -6.42 -39.74
CA TYR A 147 -13.18 -7.59 -40.01
C TYR A 147 -13.89 -8.94 -39.83
N LEU A 148 -15.13 -8.99 -39.32
CA LEU A 148 -15.89 -10.24 -39.17
C LEU A 148 -16.80 -10.55 -40.38
N PHE A 149 -16.92 -9.63 -41.32
CA PHE A 149 -17.78 -9.73 -42.51
C PHE A 149 -17.01 -9.64 -43.85
N LEU A 150 -15.70 -9.90 -43.83
CA LEU A 150 -14.85 -10.08 -45.01
C LEU A 150 -14.23 -11.49 -45.02
#